data_AF-A0A662Z3H2-F1
#
_entry.id   AF-A0A662Z3H2-F1
#
_cell.length_a   1.000
_cell.length_b   1.000
_cell.length_c   1.000
_cell.angle_alpha   90.00
_cell.angle_beta   90.00
_cell.angle_gamma   90.00
#
_symmetry.space_group_name_H-M   'P 1'
#
loop_
_entity.id
_entity.type
_entity.pdbx_description
1 polymer ?
#
loop_
_entity_poly.entity_id
_entity_poly.type
_entity_poly.pdbx_seq_one_letter_code
_entity_poly.pdbx_strand_id
1 'polypeptide(L)' 'MPFIDTGELFEFFGTTIHIGVNATSLLMLLVTIIAGWGFVLALRNKNILAILFSAASVLTFGFFALATIFTFGYPDFH' A
#
# COMPACT_ATOMS: atom_id res chain seq x y z
N MET A 1 -6.79 10.46 11.51
CA MET A 1 -6.14 9.98 12.74
C MET A 1 -5.77 8.52 12.59
N PRO A 2 -4.51 8.17 12.79
CA PRO A 2 -4.11 6.78 12.82
C PRO A 2 -4.46 6.10 14.15
N PHE A 3 -4.65 4.79 14.08
CA PHE A 3 -4.88 3.95 15.25
C PHE A 3 -3.57 3.65 15.98
N ILE A 4 -2.48 3.56 15.23
CA ILE A 4 -1.12 3.34 15.71
C ILE A 4 -0.26 4.42 15.08
N ASP A 5 0.50 5.12 15.90
CA ASP A 5 1.46 6.13 15.49
C ASP A 5 2.72 5.99 16.33
N THR A 6 3.86 5.93 15.66
CA THR A 6 5.17 5.78 16.30
C THR A 6 5.88 7.14 16.49
N GLY A 7 5.28 8.24 16.02
CA GLY A 7 5.93 9.54 15.95
C GLY A 7 7.00 9.60 14.86
N GLU A 8 7.76 10.70 14.83
CA GLU A 8 8.88 10.91 13.90
C GLU A 8 10.00 9.91 14.19
N LEU A 9 10.35 9.09 13.21
CA LEU A 9 11.43 8.10 13.35
C LEU A 9 12.74 8.65 12.77
N PHE A 10 12.74 9.01 11.49
CA PHE A 10 13.93 9.54 10.81
C PHE A 10 13.53 10.30 9.54
N GLU A 11 14.35 11.27 9.14
CA GLU A 11 14.17 12.03 7.91
C GLU A 11 15.00 11.43 6.79
N PHE A 12 14.39 11.17 5.65
CA PHE A 12 15.05 10.62 4.46
C PHE A 12 14.75 11.48 3.24
N PHE A 13 15.78 12.12 2.68
CA PHE A 13 15.66 13.03 1.52
C PHE A 13 14.56 14.10 1.67
N GLY A 14 14.42 14.70 2.85
CA GLY A 14 13.39 15.71 3.12
C GLY A 14 11.98 15.16 3.33
N THR A 15 11.83 13.83 3.43
CA THR A 15 10.57 13.16 3.81
C THR A 15 10.71 12.60 5.21
N THR A 16 9.88 13.07 6.14
CA THR A 16 9.82 12.51 7.49
C THR A 16 9.15 11.14 7.44
N ILE A 17 9.84 10.12 7.94
CA ILE A 17 9.33 8.77 8.02
C ILE A 17 8.79 8.51 9.42
N HIS A 18 7.57 8.02 9.46
CA HIS A 18 6.85 7.58 10.64
C HIS A 18 6.34 6.16 10.39
N ILE A 19 5.76 5.51 11.39
CA ILE A 19 4.98 4.29 11.17
C ILE A 19 3.58 4.49 11.72
N GLY A 20 2.63 4.39 10.80
CA GLY A 20 1.27 4.85 10.97
C GLY A 20 0.23 3.93 10.39
N VAL A 21 -0.64 3.35 11.21
CA VAL A 21 -1.70 2.46 10.70
C VAL A 21 -3.05 3.14 10.81
N ASN A 22 -3.77 3.27 9.69
CA ASN A 22 -5.11 3.84 9.63
C ASN A 22 -6.05 2.92 8.82
N ALA A 23 -7.33 3.26 8.77
CA ALA A 23 -8.32 2.44 8.07
C ALA A 23 -7.98 2.28 6.58
N THR A 24 -7.53 3.36 5.94
CA THR A 24 -7.22 3.39 4.50
C THR A 24 -6.05 2.47 4.18
N SER A 25 -4.96 2.52 4.95
CA SER A 25 -3.79 1.65 4.73
C SER A 25 -4.13 0.17 4.93
N LEU A 26 -4.96 -0.16 5.92
CA LEU A 26 -5.46 -1.52 6.13
C LEU A 26 -6.31 -2.02 4.96
N LEU A 27 -7.24 -1.18 4.47
CA LEU A 27 -8.07 -1.53 3.32
C LEU A 27 -7.21 -1.74 2.06
N MET A 28 -6.23 -0.87 1.82
CA MET A 28 -5.33 -1.02 0.68
C MET A 28 -4.43 -2.26 0.80
N LEU A 29 -3.96 -2.60 2.00
CA LEU A 29 -3.23 -3.86 2.26
C LEU A 29 -4.09 -5.08 1.96
N LEU A 30 -5.36 -5.09 2.41
CA LEU A 30 -6.28 -6.19 2.12
C LEU A 30 -6.50 -6.37 0.62
N VAL A 31 -6.74 -5.27 -0.10
CA VAL A 31 -6.86 -5.29 -1.57
C VAL A 31 -5.59 -5.83 -2.21
N THR A 32 -4.41 -5.43 -1.72
CA THR A 32 -3.11 -5.89 -2.22
C THR A 32 -2.96 -7.41 -2.05
N ILE A 33 -3.33 -7.95 -0.88
CA ILE A 33 -3.27 -9.39 -0.60
C ILE A 33 -4.21 -10.17 -1.53
N ILE A 34 -5.46 -9.70 -1.68
CA ILE A 34 -6.46 -10.34 -2.54
C ILE A 34 -6.01 -10.27 -4.01
N ALA A 35 -5.50 -9.13 -4.46
CA ALA A 35 -4.96 -8.95 -5.80
C ALA A 35 -3.74 -9.84 -6.05
N GLY A 36 -2.88 -10.02 -5.04
CA GLY A 36 -1.73 -10.93 -5.09
C GLY A 36 -2.16 -12.37 -5.30
N TRP A 37 -3.21 -12.82 -4.62
CA TRP A 37 -3.80 -14.13 -4.86
C TRP A 37 -4.39 -14.25 -6.27
N GLY A 38 -5.10 -13.21 -6.72
CA GLY A 38 -5.63 -13.12 -8.08
C GLY A 38 -4.53 -13.20 -9.14
N PHE A 39 -3.38 -12.58 -8.91
CA PHE A 39 -2.21 -12.64 -9.78
C PHE A 39 -1.64 -14.06 -9.88
N VAL A 40 -1.48 -14.76 -8.76
CA VAL A 40 -1.02 -16.16 -8.75
C VAL A 40 -1.98 -17.07 -9.53
N LEU A 41 -3.29 -16.90 -9.35
CA LEU A 41 -4.29 -17.66 -10.10
C LEU A 41 -4.26 -17.32 -11.61
N ALA A 42 -4.10 -16.05 -11.96
CA ALA A 42 -4.02 -15.60 -13.34
C ALA A 42 -2.79 -16.18 -14.07
N LEU A 43 -1.65 -16.28 -13.39
CA LEU A 43 -0.45 -16.95 -13.90
C LEU A 43 -0.71 -18.43 -14.18
N ARG A 44 -1.33 -19.16 -13.24
CA ARG A 44 -1.66 -20.59 -13.43
C ARG A 44 -2.58 -20.82 -14.63
N ASN A 45 -3.53 -19.92 -14.83
CA ASN A 45 -4.50 -20.01 -15.93
C ASN A 45 -4.00 -19.39 -17.25
N LYS A 46 -2.75 -18.89 -17.29
CA LYS A 46 -2.15 -18.18 -18.43
C LYS A 46 -3.03 -17.05 -18.98
N ASN A 47 -3.82 -16.42 -18.11
CA ASN A 47 -4.70 -15.32 -18.49
C ASN A 47 -3.95 -14.00 -18.45
N ILE A 48 -3.41 -13.59 -19.60
CA ILE A 48 -2.56 -12.40 -19.76
C ILE A 48 -3.28 -11.12 -19.29
N LEU A 49 -4.57 -10.98 -19.60
CA LEU A 49 -5.34 -9.80 -19.21
C LEU A 49 -5.48 -9.72 -17.69
N ALA A 50 -5.82 -10.84 -17.05
CA ALA A 50 -5.91 -10.91 -15.59
C ALA A 50 -4.55 -10.71 -14.92
N ILE A 51 -3.46 -11.23 -15.49
CA ILE A 51 -2.09 -11.00 -14.99
C ILE A 51 -1.78 -9.51 -14.97
N LEU A 52 -2.07 -8.79 -16.06
CA LEU A 52 -1.80 -7.35 -16.16
C LEU A 52 -2.58 -6.55 -15.11
N PHE A 53 -3.88 -6.78 -14.99
CA PHE A 53 -4.72 -6.01 -14.05
C PHE A 53 -4.44 -6.34 -12.58
N SER A 54 -4.19 -7.61 -12.27
CA SER A 54 -3.83 -8.01 -10.91
C SER A 54 -2.45 -7.52 -10.51
N ALA A 55 -1.46 -7.55 -11.42
CA ALA A 55 -0.15 -6.94 -11.18
C ALA A 55 -0.26 -5.44 -10.94
N ALA A 56 -1.00 -4.71 -11.79
CA ALA A 56 -1.23 -3.29 -11.62
C ALA A 56 -1.90 -2.97 -10.27
N SER A 57 -2.89 -3.79 -9.88
CA SER A 57 -3.56 -3.67 -8.58
C SER A 57 -2.60 -3.89 -7.41
N VAL A 58 -1.80 -4.96 -7.43
CA VAL A 58 -0.82 -5.26 -6.35
C VAL A 58 0.19 -4.13 -6.21
N LEU A 59 0.75 -3.66 -7.33
CA LEU A 59 1.76 -2.60 -7.30
C LEU A 59 1.16 -1.28 -6.80
N THR A 60 -0.02 -0.90 -7.30
CA THR A 60 -0.64 0.38 -6.95
C THR A 60 -1.10 0.38 -5.50
N PHE A 61 -1.94 -0.57 -5.10
CA PHE A 61 -2.47 -0.60 -3.73
C PHE A 61 -1.39 -0.94 -2.71
N GLY A 62 -0.41 -1.78 -3.07
CA GLY A 62 0.71 -2.11 -2.20
C GLY A 62 1.62 -0.91 -1.97
N PHE A 63 1.95 -0.17 -3.03
CA PHE A 63 2.72 1.06 -2.92
C PHE A 63 2.00 2.10 -2.06
N PHE A 64 0.73 2.40 -2.35
CA PHE A 64 -0.02 3.40 -1.58
C PHE A 64 -0.30 2.98 -0.14
N ALA A 65 -0.49 1.68 0.12
CA ALA A 65 -0.57 1.16 1.48
C ALA A 65 0.71 1.46 2.26
N LEU A 66 1.87 1.11 1.71
CA LEU A 66 3.16 1.34 2.35
C LEU A 66 3.46 2.84 2.49
N ALA A 67 3.22 3.64 1.45
CA ALA A 67 3.38 5.09 1.50
C ALA A 67 2.51 5.71 2.61
N THR A 68 1.24 5.30 2.70
CA THR A 68 0.34 5.76 3.76
C THR A 68 0.84 5.34 5.14
N ILE A 69 1.42 4.13 5.26
CA ILE A 69 2.00 3.66 6.51
C ILE A 69 3.22 4.48 6.92
N PHE A 70 4.06 4.85 5.98
CA PHE A 70 5.32 5.51 6.28
C PHE A 70 5.24 7.03 6.38
N THR A 71 4.24 7.66 5.77
CA THR A 71 4.20 9.13 5.66
C THR A 71 2.84 9.72 6.05
N PHE A 72 1.96 8.96 6.69
CA PHE A 72 0.60 9.39 7.08
C PHE A 72 -0.29 9.99 5.98
N GLY A 73 -0.03 9.64 4.72
CA GLY A 73 -0.76 10.23 3.61
C GLY A 73 -0.36 11.69 3.45
N TYR A 74 0.75 11.91 2.76
CA TYR A 74 1.12 13.21 2.23
C TYR A 74 -0.04 13.78 1.37
N PRO A 75 -0.38 15.08 1.50
CA PRO A 75 0.26 16.08 2.35
C PRO A 75 -0.50 16.36 3.66
N ASP A 76 0.26 16.80 4.66
CA ASP A 76 -0.24 17.44 5.87
C ASP A 76 -1.20 18.58 5.48
N PHE A 77 -2.48 18.41 5.81
CA PHE A 77 -3.37 19.57 5.88
C PHE A 77 -2.94 20.36 7.11
N HIS A 78 -2.19 21.44 6.86
CA HIS A 78 -1.81 22.46 7.85
C HIS A 78 -2.97 22.79 8.81
#